data_AF-A0A533YQ50-F1
#
_entry.id   AF-A0A533YQ50-F1
#
_cell.length_a   1.000
_cell.length_b   1.000
_cell.length_c   1.000
_cell.angle_alpha   90.00
_cell.angle_beta   90.00
_cell.angle_gamma   90.00
#
_symmetry.space_group_name_H-M   'P 1'
#
loop_
_entity.id
_entity.type
_entity.pdbx_description
1 polymer ?
#
loop_
_entity_poly.entity_id
_entity_poly.type
_entity_poly.pdbx_seq_one_letter_code
_entity_poly.pdbx_strand_id
1 'polypeptide(L)'
;MRSTLLAIAASWVAASSAWALTSDEENSVAIYRRLNAGVVNITNRAIAYDFFFNPIPSDSSGSGFILDTRGHILTNHHVVQGAQRLEVSLADGSKWTAKLVGADPQTDLAVLQIKAPPEALTVLPLGDSSALQVGQKVLAIGNPFGLEHSLSAGIISSLRKVVKTGATEIEDVIQTDAAINPGNSGGPLLDSEGHVIGINTAIFTPSGGNIGIGFAIPINTAKRVVADILARGHVVYAYLGAETQTLTPGVARVLQLPVEHGALVVRVARGSPAARAGLLGGTRQVVIGNAIVIIGGDVVTAADGQAITNAEDLRRLVRKHQPGDRMKLEVLRTNRQGEFKRSTVEVKLGELPR
;
A
#
# COMPACT_ATOMS: atom_id res chain seq x y z
N MET A 1 79.60 10.69 -39.64
CA MET A 1 78.20 10.27 -39.92
C MET A 1 77.80 9.24 -38.89
N ARG A 2 76.53 9.30 -38.44
CA ARG A 2 75.83 8.41 -37.49
C ARG A 2 76.05 8.75 -36.01
N SER A 3 75.03 8.87 -35.16
CA SER A 3 73.59 9.11 -35.32
C SER A 3 73.10 9.30 -33.88
N THR A 4 72.61 10.49 -33.56
CA THR A 4 72.06 10.85 -32.25
C THR A 4 70.71 10.15 -32.08
N LEU A 5 70.62 9.18 -31.18
CA LEU A 5 69.34 8.58 -30.78
C LEU A 5 68.78 9.37 -29.59
N LEU A 6 67.81 10.21 -29.90
CA LEU A 6 66.99 10.95 -28.95
C LEU A 6 66.09 9.94 -28.22
N ALA A 7 66.35 9.66 -26.95
CA ALA A 7 65.45 8.89 -26.11
C ALA A 7 64.26 9.78 -25.73
N ILE A 8 63.12 9.57 -26.38
CA ILE A 8 61.84 10.15 -25.97
C ILE A 8 61.42 9.44 -24.69
N ALA A 9 61.57 10.12 -23.55
CA ALA A 9 60.98 9.68 -22.30
C ALA A 9 59.46 9.77 -22.44
N ALA A 10 58.82 8.62 -22.67
CA ALA A 10 57.37 8.50 -22.54
C ALA A 10 57.02 8.64 -21.06
N SER A 11 56.66 9.86 -20.65
CA SER A 11 55.97 10.11 -19.39
C SER A 11 54.63 9.40 -19.43
N TRP A 12 54.57 8.23 -18.79
CA TRP A 12 53.31 7.60 -18.42
C TRP A 12 52.59 8.56 -17.49
N VAL A 13 51.58 9.27 -18.00
CA VAL A 13 50.55 9.84 -17.14
C VAL A 13 49.89 8.62 -16.50
N ALA A 14 50.20 8.40 -15.21
CA ALA A 14 49.45 7.46 -14.41
C ALA A 14 47.98 7.84 -14.55
N ALA A 15 47.18 6.96 -15.14
CA ALA A 15 45.74 7.10 -15.13
C ALA A 15 45.34 7.29 -13.66
N SER A 16 44.77 8.46 -13.33
CA SER A 16 44.31 8.76 -11.98
C SER A 16 43.42 7.61 -11.54
N SER A 17 43.74 7.03 -10.39
CA SER A 17 43.01 5.94 -9.78
C SER A 17 41.52 6.17 -9.88
N ALA A 18 40.84 5.17 -10.42
CA ALA A 18 39.40 5.04 -10.48
C ALA A 18 38.67 5.65 -9.25
N TRP A 19 37.85 6.68 -9.52
CA TRP A 19 36.59 7.04 -8.84
C TRP A 19 36.59 7.06 -7.30
N ALA A 20 36.87 8.21 -6.68
CA ALA A 20 36.46 8.45 -5.30
C ALA A 20 34.94 8.70 -5.26
N LEU A 21 34.20 7.89 -4.47
CA LEU A 21 32.77 8.08 -4.24
C LEU A 21 32.54 9.31 -3.36
N THR A 22 31.45 10.02 -3.60
CA THR A 22 30.93 11.02 -2.66
C THR A 22 30.34 10.33 -1.43
N SER A 23 30.22 11.04 -0.31
CA SER A 23 29.62 10.48 0.91
C SER A 23 28.19 9.97 0.71
N ASP A 24 27.43 10.59 -0.20
CA ASP A 24 26.09 10.13 -0.54
C ASP A 24 26.10 8.79 -1.32
N GLU A 25 27.02 8.66 -2.27
CA GLU A 25 27.22 7.42 -3.02
C GLU A 25 27.75 6.30 -2.11
N GLU A 26 28.70 6.61 -1.22
CA GLU A 26 29.20 5.66 -0.22
C GLU A 26 28.07 5.12 0.66
N ASN A 27 27.17 6.00 1.12
CA ASN A 27 25.99 5.60 1.90
C ASN A 27 25.07 4.67 1.09
N SER A 28 24.73 5.01 -0.15
CA SER A 28 23.89 4.18 -1.03
C SER A 28 24.51 2.80 -1.27
N VAL A 29 25.81 2.77 -1.59
CA VAL A 29 26.56 1.53 -1.86
C VAL A 29 26.65 0.66 -0.60
N ALA A 30 26.90 1.26 0.56
CA ALA A 30 26.98 0.55 1.83
C ALA A 30 25.64 -0.11 2.20
N ILE A 31 24.52 0.62 2.07
CA ILE A 31 23.18 0.09 2.34
C ILE A 31 22.86 -1.05 1.37
N TYR A 32 23.08 -0.83 0.07
CA TYR A 32 22.81 -1.85 -0.95
C TYR A 32 23.61 -3.12 -0.68
N ARG A 33 24.94 -3.03 -0.49
CA ARG A 33 25.80 -4.20 -0.22
C ARG A 33 25.36 -5.00 1.01
N ARG A 34 24.94 -4.29 2.07
CA ARG A 34 24.52 -4.90 3.33
C ARG A 34 23.15 -5.59 3.24
N LEU A 35 22.19 -4.99 2.52
CA LEU A 35 20.78 -5.36 2.63
C LEU A 35 20.18 -6.00 1.38
N ASN A 36 20.82 -5.92 0.21
CA ASN A 36 20.27 -6.51 -1.02
C ASN A 36 19.96 -8.01 -0.86
N ALA A 37 20.78 -8.73 -0.09
CA ALA A 37 20.62 -10.17 0.11
C ALA A 37 19.30 -10.56 0.79
N GLY A 38 18.68 -9.64 1.52
CA GLY A 38 17.37 -9.86 2.15
C GLY A 38 16.17 -9.50 1.27
N VAL A 39 16.41 -8.96 0.07
CA VAL A 39 15.38 -8.69 -0.94
C VAL A 39 15.30 -9.88 -1.89
N VAL A 40 14.09 -10.42 -2.02
CA VAL A 40 13.85 -11.69 -2.73
C VAL A 40 13.03 -11.46 -3.99
N ASN A 41 13.22 -12.35 -4.96
CA ASN A 41 12.32 -12.45 -6.10
C ASN A 41 11.13 -13.34 -5.72
N ILE A 42 9.93 -12.97 -6.14
CA ILE A 42 8.72 -13.77 -6.01
C ILE A 42 8.21 -14.06 -7.41
N THR A 43 8.12 -15.35 -7.75
CA THR A 43 7.52 -15.84 -8.98
C THR A 43 6.14 -16.41 -8.67
N ASN A 44 5.13 -15.83 -9.29
CA ASN A 44 3.74 -16.29 -9.26
C ASN A 44 3.46 -17.06 -10.56
N ARG A 45 3.20 -18.35 -10.42
CA ARG A 45 2.83 -19.21 -11.55
C ARG A 45 1.33 -19.44 -11.52
N ALA A 46 0.66 -18.97 -12.56
CA ALA A 46 -0.77 -19.13 -12.79
C ALA A 46 -1.04 -19.84 -14.13
N ILE A 47 -2.26 -20.34 -14.31
CA ILE A 47 -2.75 -20.83 -15.60
C ILE A 47 -3.64 -19.74 -16.18
N ALA A 48 -3.25 -19.21 -17.33
CA ALA A 48 -4.12 -18.41 -18.18
C ALA A 48 -4.74 -19.29 -19.27
N TYR A 49 -5.73 -18.79 -19.99
CA TYR A 49 -6.33 -19.48 -21.13
C TYR A 49 -6.10 -18.67 -22.39
N ASP A 50 -5.64 -19.32 -23.46
CA ASP A 50 -5.52 -18.69 -24.77
C ASP A 50 -6.90 -18.46 -25.43
N PHE A 51 -6.90 -17.87 -26.62
CA PHE A 51 -8.13 -17.60 -27.40
C PHE A 51 -8.96 -18.86 -27.70
N PHE A 52 -8.32 -20.04 -27.72
CA PHE A 52 -8.96 -21.33 -27.96
C PHE A 52 -9.30 -22.07 -26.66
N PHE A 53 -9.21 -21.39 -25.50
CA PHE A 53 -9.41 -21.95 -24.17
C PHE A 53 -8.44 -23.07 -23.79
N ASN A 54 -7.24 -23.10 -24.37
CA ASN A 54 -6.17 -23.98 -23.89
C ASN A 54 -5.47 -23.35 -22.68
N PRO A 55 -5.18 -24.12 -21.61
CA PRO A 55 -4.42 -23.63 -20.48
C PRO A 55 -2.97 -23.35 -20.90
N ILE A 56 -2.52 -22.10 -20.76
CA ILE A 56 -1.13 -21.67 -20.97
C ILE A 56 -0.53 -21.18 -19.64
N PRO A 57 0.73 -21.51 -19.33
CA PRO A 57 1.42 -20.92 -18.18
C PRO A 57 1.49 -19.40 -18.30
N SER A 58 1.13 -18.71 -17.23
CA SER A 58 1.33 -17.28 -17.06
C SER A 58 2.17 -17.08 -15.81
N ASP A 59 3.41 -16.63 -16.02
CA ASP A 59 4.31 -16.28 -14.93
C ASP A 59 4.29 -14.76 -14.76
N SER A 60 4.05 -14.31 -13.53
CA SER A 60 4.30 -12.93 -13.12
C SER A 60 5.37 -12.92 -12.04
N SER A 61 6.14 -11.83 -11.97
CA SER A 61 7.17 -11.67 -10.94
C SER A 61 7.05 -10.35 -10.21
N GLY A 62 7.52 -10.36 -8.98
CA GLY A 62 7.64 -9.19 -8.12
C GLY A 62 8.77 -9.36 -7.13
N SER A 63 8.87 -8.42 -6.22
CA SER A 63 9.83 -8.43 -5.13
C SER A 63 9.17 -8.73 -3.79
N GLY A 64 9.97 -9.13 -2.82
CA GLY A 64 9.62 -9.15 -1.40
C GLY A 64 10.86 -8.92 -0.56
N PHE A 65 10.71 -8.95 0.75
CA PHE A 65 11.87 -8.98 1.64
C PHE A 65 11.63 -9.82 2.89
N ILE A 66 12.72 -10.35 3.43
CA ILE A 66 12.73 -11.26 4.57
C ILE A 66 12.50 -10.47 5.87
N LEU A 67 11.47 -10.87 6.61
CA LEU A 67 11.04 -10.25 7.87
C LEU A 67 11.71 -10.87 9.11
N ASP A 68 11.97 -12.18 9.08
CA ASP A 68 12.56 -12.90 10.20
C ASP A 68 13.29 -14.19 9.78
N THR A 69 14.03 -14.77 10.72
CA THR A 69 14.77 -16.03 10.55
C THR A 69 13.88 -17.27 10.49
N ARG A 70 12.56 -17.12 10.66
CA ARG A 70 11.62 -18.22 10.43
C ARG A 70 11.30 -18.36 8.95
N GLY A 71 11.63 -17.37 8.12
CA GLY A 71 11.40 -17.38 6.67
C GLY A 71 10.13 -16.65 6.22
N HIS A 72 9.59 -15.76 7.07
CA HIS A 72 8.49 -14.89 6.66
C HIS A 72 8.98 -13.82 5.69
N ILE A 73 8.20 -13.59 4.63
CA ILE A 73 8.49 -12.61 3.58
C ILE A 73 7.31 -11.69 3.42
N LEU A 74 7.56 -10.38 3.39
CA LEU A 74 6.55 -9.39 3.05
C LEU A 74 6.63 -9.04 1.56
N THR A 75 5.47 -8.91 0.93
CA THR A 75 5.31 -8.44 -0.45
C THR A 75 3.95 -7.76 -0.62
N ASN A 76 3.62 -7.33 -1.84
CA ASN A 76 2.29 -6.84 -2.15
C ASN A 76 1.28 -7.96 -2.41
N HIS A 77 0.00 -7.67 -2.19
CA HIS A 77 -1.06 -8.62 -2.54
C HIS A 77 -1.10 -8.88 -4.05
N HIS A 78 -1.03 -7.84 -4.87
CA HIS A 78 -1.14 -8.00 -6.33
C HIS A 78 -0.03 -8.88 -6.93
N VAL A 79 1.13 -9.00 -6.27
CA VAL A 79 2.22 -9.90 -6.69
C VAL A 79 1.81 -11.37 -6.56
N VAL A 80 1.03 -11.70 -5.53
CA VAL A 80 0.66 -13.10 -5.20
C VAL A 80 -0.77 -13.46 -5.60
N GLN A 81 -1.54 -12.50 -6.12
CA GLN A 81 -2.94 -12.69 -6.48
C GLN A 81 -3.09 -13.73 -7.60
N GLY A 82 -4.07 -14.64 -7.44
CA GLY A 82 -4.39 -15.66 -8.46
C GLY A 82 -3.34 -16.76 -8.61
N ALA A 83 -2.31 -16.80 -7.75
CA ALA A 83 -1.23 -17.77 -7.85
C ALA A 83 -1.71 -19.20 -7.58
N GLN A 84 -1.33 -20.13 -8.45
CA GLN A 84 -1.46 -21.57 -8.16
C GLN A 84 -0.23 -22.09 -7.41
N ARG A 85 0.94 -21.53 -7.71
CA ARG A 85 2.19 -21.83 -7.02
C ARG A 85 3.00 -20.54 -6.87
N LEU A 86 3.53 -20.36 -5.67
CA LEU A 86 4.45 -19.28 -5.34
C LEU A 86 5.85 -19.88 -5.13
N GLU A 87 6.84 -19.26 -5.75
CA GLU A 87 8.25 -19.59 -5.61
C GLU A 87 9.01 -18.32 -5.22
N VAL A 88 9.93 -18.44 -4.27
CA VAL A 88 10.80 -17.36 -3.84
C VAL A 88 12.23 -17.73 -4.25
N SER A 89 12.92 -16.81 -4.90
CA SER A 89 14.36 -16.94 -5.15
C SER A 89 15.13 -16.00 -4.22
N LEU A 90 16.07 -16.55 -3.46
CA LEU A 90 16.98 -15.80 -2.59
C LEU A 90 18.14 -15.21 -3.41
N ALA A 91 18.93 -14.34 -2.79
CA ALA A 91 20.05 -13.66 -3.45
C ALA A 91 21.19 -14.59 -3.86
N ASP A 92 21.29 -15.78 -3.26
CA ASP A 92 22.23 -16.83 -3.66
C ASP A 92 21.74 -17.67 -4.87
N GLY A 93 20.57 -17.35 -5.41
CA GLY A 93 19.93 -18.05 -6.52
C GLY A 93 19.14 -19.30 -6.10
N SER A 94 19.13 -19.67 -4.81
CA SER A 94 18.33 -20.79 -4.31
C SER A 94 16.84 -20.49 -4.42
N LYS A 95 16.05 -21.52 -4.78
CA LYS A 95 14.61 -21.42 -5.02
C LYS A 95 13.83 -22.22 -4.00
N TRP A 96 12.79 -21.62 -3.46
CA TRP A 96 11.98 -22.19 -2.39
C TRP A 96 10.50 -22.08 -2.71
N THR A 97 9.77 -23.19 -2.57
CA THR A 97 8.30 -23.12 -2.61
C THR A 97 7.80 -22.30 -1.43
N ALA A 98 7.00 -21.28 -1.72
CA ALA A 98 6.43 -20.40 -0.72
C ALA A 98 4.96 -20.77 -0.43
N LYS A 99 4.60 -20.70 0.86
CA LYS A 99 3.21 -20.78 1.30
C LYS A 99 2.68 -19.38 1.57
N LEU A 100 1.47 -19.09 1.12
CA LEU A 100 0.75 -17.90 1.54
C LEU A 100 0.29 -18.08 2.98
N VAL A 101 0.79 -17.23 3.90
CA VAL A 101 0.36 -17.21 5.31
C VAL A 101 -0.95 -16.44 5.43
N GLY A 102 -1.05 -15.32 4.70
CA GLY A 102 -2.25 -14.52 4.56
C GLY A 102 -2.00 -13.34 3.64
N ALA A 103 -3.08 -12.74 3.14
CA ALA A 103 -3.05 -11.55 2.32
C ALA A 103 -4.15 -10.59 2.77
N ASP A 104 -3.92 -9.31 2.57
CA ASP A 104 -4.90 -8.26 2.76
C ASP A 104 -5.01 -7.39 1.50
N PRO A 105 -6.12 -7.55 0.74
CA PRO A 105 -6.38 -6.72 -0.42
C PRO A 105 -6.60 -5.24 -0.12
N GLN A 106 -6.99 -4.88 1.11
CA GLN A 106 -7.27 -3.47 1.44
C GLN A 106 -6.00 -2.63 1.52
N THR A 107 -4.91 -3.21 2.01
CA THR A 107 -3.59 -2.55 2.09
C THR A 107 -2.63 -2.96 0.99
N ASP A 108 -3.04 -3.87 0.09
CA ASP A 108 -2.17 -4.46 -0.93
C ASP A 108 -0.92 -5.13 -0.33
N LEU A 109 -1.08 -5.91 0.75
CA LEU A 109 0.01 -6.61 1.42
C LEU A 109 -0.25 -8.11 1.51
N ALA A 110 0.82 -8.90 1.45
CA ALA A 110 0.78 -10.34 1.68
C ALA A 110 2.02 -10.84 2.42
N VAL A 111 1.82 -11.86 3.26
CA VAL A 111 2.91 -12.55 3.97
C VAL A 111 3.05 -13.95 3.41
N LEU A 112 4.25 -14.26 2.95
CA LEU A 112 4.66 -15.59 2.52
C LEU A 112 5.56 -16.25 3.55
N GLN A 113 5.70 -17.57 3.45
CA GLN A 113 6.59 -18.37 4.29
C GLN A 113 7.35 -19.38 3.43
N ILE A 114 8.68 -19.41 3.56
CA ILE A 114 9.57 -20.42 2.95
C ILE A 114 10.28 -21.24 4.03
N LYS A 115 10.83 -22.40 3.68
CA LYS A 115 11.55 -23.27 4.62
C LYS A 115 13.07 -23.28 4.36
N ALA A 116 13.65 -22.10 4.21
CA ALA A 116 15.10 -21.95 4.05
C ALA A 116 15.82 -22.00 5.42
N PRO A 117 17.10 -22.43 5.47
CA PRO A 117 17.90 -22.37 6.68
C PRO A 117 18.08 -20.93 7.17
N PRO A 118 18.02 -20.65 8.49
CA PRO A 118 18.19 -19.30 9.04
C PRO A 118 19.46 -18.56 8.59
N GLU A 119 20.56 -19.28 8.36
CA GLU A 119 21.84 -18.75 7.89
C GLU A 119 21.80 -18.24 6.44
N ALA A 120 20.82 -18.65 5.65
CA ALA A 120 20.57 -18.14 4.29
C ALA A 120 19.65 -16.90 4.29
N LEU A 121 19.12 -16.50 5.45
CA LEU A 121 18.11 -15.45 5.58
C LEU A 121 18.72 -14.15 6.11
N THR A 122 18.87 -13.16 5.22
CA THR A 122 19.22 -11.79 5.61
C THR A 122 17.95 -11.02 5.97
N VAL A 123 17.73 -10.77 7.26
CA VAL A 123 16.56 -10.03 7.76
C VAL A 123 16.73 -8.53 7.56
N LEU A 124 15.72 -7.85 7.02
CA LEU A 124 15.73 -6.40 6.90
C LEU A 124 15.22 -5.73 8.18
N PRO A 125 15.91 -4.69 8.68
CA PRO A 125 15.47 -3.97 9.87
C PRO A 125 14.29 -3.04 9.52
N LEU A 126 13.22 -3.08 10.32
CA LEU A 126 12.02 -2.27 10.08
C LEU A 126 12.11 -0.94 10.82
N GLY A 127 11.93 0.17 10.10
CA GLY A 127 11.99 1.53 10.63
C GLY A 127 10.65 1.98 11.22
N ASP A 128 10.46 3.30 11.33
CA ASP A 128 9.23 3.93 11.79
C ASP A 128 8.78 5.00 10.76
N SER A 129 7.59 4.81 10.20
CA SER A 129 7.06 5.74 9.20
C SER A 129 6.36 6.98 9.79
N SER A 130 6.24 7.09 11.11
CA SER A 130 5.53 8.19 11.79
C SER A 130 6.30 9.52 11.81
N ALA A 131 7.64 9.45 11.74
CA ALA A 131 8.55 10.58 11.84
C ALA A 131 9.17 10.97 10.48
N LEU A 132 8.65 10.43 9.38
CA LEU A 132 9.15 10.73 8.04
C LEU A 132 8.98 12.20 7.68
N GLN A 133 9.91 12.71 6.88
CA GLN A 133 9.94 14.09 6.43
C GLN A 133 10.15 14.15 4.92
N VAL A 134 9.43 15.06 4.27
CA VAL A 134 9.63 15.37 2.85
C VAL A 134 11.08 15.85 2.65
N GLY A 135 11.75 15.33 1.63
CA GLY A 135 13.16 15.60 1.33
C GLY A 135 14.14 14.57 1.87
N GLN A 136 13.72 13.64 2.74
CA GLN A 136 14.60 12.54 3.18
C GLN A 136 14.96 11.64 2.01
N LYS A 137 16.25 11.27 1.92
CA LYS A 137 16.74 10.28 0.95
C LYS A 137 16.07 8.93 1.18
N VAL A 138 15.71 8.28 0.08
CA VAL A 138 15.18 6.92 0.08
C VAL A 138 15.86 6.07 -0.98
N LEU A 139 15.90 4.77 -0.71
CA LEU A 139 16.47 3.75 -1.59
C LEU A 139 15.41 2.65 -1.79
N ALA A 140 14.97 2.46 -3.03
CA ALA A 140 14.07 1.37 -3.40
C ALA A 140 14.90 0.22 -3.99
N ILE A 141 14.79 -0.96 -3.38
CA ILE A 141 15.46 -2.17 -3.85
C ILE A 141 14.41 -3.13 -4.41
N GLY A 142 14.72 -3.76 -5.53
CA GLY A 142 13.90 -4.82 -6.13
C GLY A 142 14.76 -5.98 -6.62
N ASN A 143 14.14 -7.13 -6.82
CA ASN A 143 14.71 -8.32 -7.45
C ASN A 143 13.72 -8.90 -8.48
N PRO A 144 13.47 -8.21 -9.61
CA PRO A 144 12.43 -8.60 -10.58
C PRO A 144 12.63 -9.97 -11.23
N PHE A 145 13.88 -10.39 -11.41
CA PHE A 145 14.23 -11.54 -12.26
C PHE A 145 15.01 -12.63 -11.52
N GLY A 146 15.32 -12.45 -10.24
CA GLY A 146 16.07 -13.42 -9.45
C GLY A 146 17.57 -13.54 -9.81
N LEU A 147 18.05 -12.70 -10.73
CA LEU A 147 19.43 -12.74 -11.25
C LEU A 147 20.26 -11.52 -10.84
N GLU A 148 19.66 -10.33 -10.78
CA GLU A 148 20.30 -9.10 -10.32
C GLU A 148 19.27 -8.20 -9.62
N HIS A 149 19.65 -7.63 -8.48
CA HIS A 149 18.84 -6.64 -7.79
C HIS A 149 18.96 -5.28 -8.47
N SER A 150 17.85 -4.55 -8.54
CA SER A 150 17.83 -3.15 -8.95
C SER A 150 17.85 -2.25 -7.71
N LEU A 151 18.61 -1.16 -7.77
CA LEU A 151 18.55 -0.06 -6.81
C LEU A 151 18.11 1.21 -7.55
N SER A 152 17.10 1.89 -7.03
CA SER A 152 16.79 3.27 -7.39
C SER A 152 16.84 4.15 -6.15
N ALA A 153 17.36 5.36 -6.31
CA ALA A 153 17.46 6.36 -5.25
C ALA A 153 16.58 7.57 -5.58
N GLY A 154 16.11 8.23 -4.53
CA GLY A 154 15.31 9.45 -4.63
C GLY A 154 15.11 10.04 -3.25
N ILE A 155 14.03 10.80 -3.10
CA ILE A 155 13.59 11.39 -1.84
C ILE A 155 12.13 11.06 -1.54
N ILE A 156 11.71 11.31 -0.31
CA ILE A 156 10.29 11.44 0.03
C ILE A 156 9.78 12.74 -0.60
N SER A 157 8.95 12.63 -1.63
CA SER A 157 8.35 13.78 -2.32
C SER A 157 7.11 14.32 -1.60
N SER A 158 6.36 13.44 -0.92
CA SER A 158 5.15 13.82 -0.17
C SER A 158 4.73 12.70 0.78
N LEU A 159 4.03 13.07 1.86
CA LEU A 159 3.32 12.13 2.73
C LEU A 159 1.83 12.36 2.53
N ARG A 160 1.18 11.47 1.78
CA ARG A 160 -0.21 11.66 1.33
C ARG A 160 -1.16 10.84 2.18
N LYS A 161 -2.27 11.45 2.60
CA LYS A 161 -3.31 10.76 3.38
C LYS A 161 -4.03 9.66 2.60
N VAL A 162 -4.21 9.83 1.29
CA VAL A 162 -4.89 8.86 0.41
C VAL A 162 -4.35 9.00 -1.01
N VAL A 163 -4.14 7.86 -1.69
CA VAL A 163 -3.98 7.83 -3.14
C VAL A 163 -4.95 6.80 -3.74
N LYS A 164 -5.64 7.20 -4.80
CA LYS A 164 -6.52 6.32 -5.58
C LYS A 164 -5.72 5.59 -6.65
N THR A 165 -5.87 4.28 -6.72
CA THR A 165 -5.17 3.38 -7.63
C THR A 165 -6.21 2.51 -8.36
N GLY A 166 -6.76 3.01 -9.47
CA GLY A 166 -7.89 2.35 -10.13
C GLY A 166 -9.12 2.27 -9.19
N ALA A 167 -9.49 1.06 -8.77
CA ALA A 167 -10.60 0.81 -7.85
C ALA A 167 -10.21 0.79 -6.36
N THR A 168 -8.91 0.78 -6.03
CA THR A 168 -8.42 0.66 -4.65
C THR A 168 -7.92 2.01 -4.16
N GLU A 169 -8.19 2.35 -2.91
CA GLU A 169 -7.63 3.53 -2.25
C GLU A 169 -6.66 3.06 -1.17
N ILE A 170 -5.40 3.48 -1.26
CA ILE A 170 -4.37 3.17 -0.27
C ILE A 170 -4.20 4.40 0.62
N GLU A 171 -4.39 4.21 1.92
CA GLU A 171 -4.26 5.27 2.92
C GLU A 171 -2.79 5.49 3.32
N ASP A 172 -2.50 6.73 3.71
CA ASP A 172 -1.25 7.18 4.31
C ASP A 172 0.03 6.89 3.50
N VAL A 173 -0.04 6.82 2.16
CA VAL A 173 1.11 6.45 1.31
C VAL A 173 2.28 7.44 1.36
N ILE A 174 3.48 6.88 1.29
CA ILE A 174 4.73 7.62 1.04
C ILE A 174 4.84 7.83 -0.47
N GLN A 175 4.95 9.07 -0.92
CA GLN A 175 5.28 9.38 -2.31
C GLN A 175 6.78 9.61 -2.44
N THR A 176 7.38 9.07 -3.50
CA THR A 176 8.81 9.25 -3.81
C THR A 176 9.02 9.50 -5.30
N ASP A 177 10.13 10.13 -5.65
CA ASP A 177 10.64 10.26 -7.02
C ASP A 177 11.66 9.16 -7.37
N ALA A 178 12.02 8.29 -6.40
CA ALA A 178 12.74 7.07 -6.69
C ALA A 178 11.96 6.24 -7.71
N ALA A 179 12.66 5.67 -8.68
CA ALA A 179 12.02 4.91 -9.74
C ALA A 179 11.35 3.64 -9.19
N ILE A 180 10.03 3.64 -9.07
CA ILE A 180 9.17 2.48 -8.78
C ILE A 180 8.58 1.97 -10.10
N ASN A 181 8.87 0.71 -10.44
CA ASN A 181 8.51 0.07 -11.71
C ASN A 181 8.07 -1.39 -11.45
N PRO A 182 7.37 -2.03 -12.41
CA PRO A 182 7.15 -3.47 -12.38
C PRO A 182 8.49 -4.19 -12.20
N GLY A 183 8.70 -4.75 -11.00
CA GLY A 183 9.96 -5.37 -10.62
C GLY A 183 10.48 -5.02 -9.23
N ASN A 184 10.29 -3.79 -8.75
CA ASN A 184 10.55 -3.45 -7.35
C ASN A 184 9.28 -3.39 -6.49
N SER A 185 8.10 -3.55 -7.09
CA SER A 185 6.83 -3.77 -6.37
C SER A 185 6.94 -4.95 -5.41
N GLY A 186 6.55 -4.73 -4.16
CA GLY A 186 6.67 -5.64 -3.03
C GLY A 186 8.03 -5.58 -2.34
N GLY A 187 9.04 -4.96 -2.95
CA GLY A 187 10.35 -4.71 -2.35
C GLY A 187 10.35 -3.57 -1.34
N PRO A 188 11.43 -3.40 -0.57
CA PRO A 188 11.52 -2.37 0.47
C PRO A 188 11.82 -0.99 -0.11
N LEU A 189 11.22 0.04 0.51
CA LEU A 189 11.69 1.42 0.48
C LEU A 189 12.49 1.67 1.78
N LEU A 190 13.77 1.98 1.66
CA LEU A 190 14.70 2.16 2.76
C LEU A 190 15.00 3.64 3.00
N ASP A 191 15.22 4.03 4.26
CA ASP A 191 15.80 5.33 4.62
C ASP A 191 17.34 5.34 4.46
N SER A 192 17.96 6.48 4.78
CA SER A 192 19.43 6.67 4.73
C SER A 192 20.21 5.88 5.78
N GLU A 193 19.55 5.18 6.70
CA GLU A 193 20.17 4.26 7.66
C GLU A 193 20.00 2.79 7.26
N GLY A 194 19.17 2.54 6.24
CA GLY A 194 18.84 1.20 5.74
C GLY A 194 17.68 0.54 6.47
N HIS A 195 16.85 1.30 7.19
CA HIS A 195 15.61 0.77 7.75
C HIS A 195 14.50 0.78 6.71
N VAL A 196 13.67 -0.26 6.68
CA VAL A 196 12.48 -0.30 5.83
C VAL A 196 11.45 0.69 6.37
N ILE A 197 11.16 1.72 5.59
CA ILE A 197 10.15 2.74 5.90
C ILE A 197 8.87 2.56 5.08
N GLY A 198 8.91 1.76 4.02
CA GLY A 198 7.73 1.39 3.26
C GLY A 198 7.92 0.20 2.33
N ILE A 199 6.84 -0.21 1.67
CA ILE A 199 6.78 -1.29 0.69
C ILE A 199 6.44 -0.68 -0.64
N ASN A 200 7.36 -0.75 -1.59
CA ASN A 200 7.19 -0.20 -2.94
C ASN A 200 5.93 -0.79 -3.57
N THR A 201 4.99 0.05 -4.00
CA THR A 201 3.78 -0.41 -4.69
C THR A 201 3.61 0.41 -5.97
N ALA A 202 3.42 -0.28 -7.09
CA ALA A 202 3.18 0.38 -8.36
C ALA A 202 1.73 0.88 -8.35
N ILE A 203 1.54 2.18 -8.18
CA ILE A 203 0.24 2.80 -8.36
C ILE A 203 0.06 3.12 -9.83
N PHE A 204 -1.13 2.78 -10.35
CA PHE A 204 -1.55 3.01 -11.73
C PHE A 204 -1.22 4.43 -12.21
N THR A 205 -0.29 4.55 -13.16
CA THR A 205 -0.13 5.75 -13.99
C THR A 205 -0.91 5.53 -15.29
N PRO A 206 -1.61 6.55 -15.84
CA PRO A 206 -2.37 6.40 -17.10
C PRO A 206 -1.52 5.92 -18.29
N SER A 207 -0.20 6.11 -18.22
CA SER A 207 0.78 5.74 -19.25
C SER A 207 1.48 4.40 -19.00
N GLY A 208 1.29 3.76 -17.85
CA GLY A 208 1.96 2.49 -17.49
C GLY A 208 3.46 2.58 -17.22
N GLY A 209 4.07 3.77 -17.34
CA GLY A 209 5.49 4.03 -17.05
C GLY A 209 5.68 4.93 -15.83
N ASN A 210 6.88 4.91 -15.25
CA ASN A 210 7.27 5.83 -14.20
C ASN A 210 7.47 7.24 -14.77
N ILE A 211 6.72 8.21 -14.24
CA ILE A 211 6.78 9.63 -14.63
C ILE A 211 7.41 10.51 -13.54
N GLY A 212 8.27 9.93 -12.70
CA GLY A 212 8.84 10.56 -11.49
C GLY A 212 7.89 10.53 -10.28
N ILE A 213 6.90 9.63 -10.28
CA ILE A 213 5.93 9.48 -9.18
C ILE A 213 5.82 8.00 -8.82
N GLY A 214 6.49 7.62 -7.73
CA GLY A 214 6.38 6.33 -7.08
C GLY A 214 5.67 6.41 -5.73
N PHE A 215 5.21 5.27 -5.25
CA PHE A 215 4.53 5.19 -3.95
C PHE A 215 4.99 3.97 -3.16
N ALA A 216 4.88 4.08 -1.85
CA ALA A 216 5.08 2.98 -0.93
C ALA A 216 4.04 2.96 0.19
N ILE A 217 3.64 1.74 0.59
CA ILE A 217 2.80 1.51 1.77
C ILE A 217 3.68 1.71 3.01
N PRO A 218 3.31 2.54 3.99
CA PRO A 218 4.15 2.81 5.15
C PRO A 218 4.44 1.58 6.00
N ILE A 219 5.65 1.50 6.55
CA ILE A 219 6.05 0.35 7.37
C ILE A 219 5.17 0.15 8.60
N ASN A 220 4.64 1.21 9.24
CA ASN A 220 3.75 1.05 10.39
C ASN A 220 2.39 0.44 10.02
N THR A 221 1.91 0.66 8.80
CA THR A 221 0.73 -0.06 8.28
C THR A 221 1.07 -1.54 8.08
N ALA A 222 2.21 -1.83 7.46
CA ALA A 222 2.64 -3.20 7.26
C ALA A 222 2.89 -3.97 8.57
N LYS A 223 3.49 -3.35 9.60
CA LYS A 223 3.70 -3.98 10.92
C LYS A 223 2.39 -4.48 11.53
N ARG A 224 1.32 -3.69 11.44
CA ARG A 224 -0.02 -4.08 11.94
C ARG A 224 -0.58 -5.26 11.14
N VAL A 225 -0.52 -5.17 9.81
CA VAL A 225 -1.00 -6.21 8.90
C VAL A 225 -0.24 -7.53 9.09
N VAL A 226 1.08 -7.48 9.18
CA VAL A 226 1.94 -8.64 9.45
C VAL A 226 1.58 -9.26 10.80
N ALA A 227 1.43 -8.45 11.86
CA ALA A 227 1.06 -8.97 13.18
C ALA A 227 -0.27 -9.73 13.15
N ASP A 228 -1.29 -9.19 12.48
CA ASP A 228 -2.60 -9.84 12.35
C ASP A 228 -2.54 -11.12 11.51
N ILE A 229 -1.86 -11.07 10.35
CA ILE A 229 -1.70 -12.24 9.47
C ILE A 229 -0.94 -13.36 10.20
N LEU A 230 0.14 -13.05 10.91
CA LEU A 230 0.89 -14.06 11.65
C LEU A 230 0.11 -14.64 12.83
N ALA A 231 -0.76 -13.85 13.46
CA ALA A 231 -1.57 -14.31 14.58
C ALA A 231 -2.82 -15.10 14.16
N ARG A 232 -3.47 -14.72 13.05
CA ARG A 232 -4.82 -15.20 12.68
C ARG A 232 -4.97 -15.66 11.23
N GLY A 233 -3.93 -15.52 10.40
CA GLY A 233 -3.96 -15.80 8.96
C GLY A 233 -4.67 -14.74 8.10
N HIS A 234 -5.20 -13.67 8.71
CA HIS A 234 -5.91 -12.59 8.01
C HIS A 234 -5.92 -11.31 8.86
N VAL A 235 -6.16 -10.17 8.20
CA VAL A 235 -6.31 -8.86 8.87
C VAL A 235 -7.76 -8.69 9.32
N VAL A 236 -7.92 -8.07 10.49
CA VAL A 236 -9.23 -7.84 11.11
C VAL A 236 -9.57 -6.36 11.02
N TYR A 237 -10.69 -6.03 10.38
CA TYR A 237 -11.16 -4.65 10.26
C TYR A 237 -12.42 -4.42 11.07
N ALA A 238 -12.48 -3.27 11.74
CA ALA A 238 -13.72 -2.78 12.30
C ALA A 238 -14.75 -2.51 11.19
N TYR A 239 -16.01 -2.78 11.49
CA TYR A 239 -17.09 -2.73 10.55
C TYR A 239 -18.26 -1.95 11.12
N LEU A 240 -18.67 -0.90 10.39
CA LEU A 240 -19.91 -0.19 10.65
C LEU A 240 -21.11 -0.88 9.99
N GLY A 241 -20.92 -1.40 8.79
CA GLY A 241 -21.99 -1.99 7.97
C GLY A 241 -23.04 -1.00 7.49
N ALA A 242 -22.57 0.21 7.21
CA ALA A 242 -23.26 1.23 6.43
C ALA A 242 -22.42 1.52 5.18
N GLU A 243 -23.07 1.51 4.03
CA GLU A 243 -22.51 2.01 2.78
C GLU A 243 -22.85 3.49 2.66
N THR A 244 -21.86 4.31 2.33
CA THR A 244 -21.99 5.76 2.30
C THR A 244 -21.52 6.35 0.98
N GLN A 245 -22.10 7.50 0.63
CA GLN A 245 -21.67 8.37 -0.47
C GLN A 245 -21.33 9.75 0.07
N THR A 246 -20.39 10.44 -0.57
CA THR A 246 -20.04 11.81 -0.20
C THR A 246 -21.22 12.74 -0.49
N LEU A 247 -21.70 13.44 0.53
CA LEU A 247 -22.63 14.54 0.36
C LEU A 247 -21.86 15.75 -0.17
N THR A 248 -22.16 16.16 -1.40
CA THR A 248 -21.59 17.38 -1.98
C THR A 248 -22.50 18.58 -1.71
N PRO A 249 -21.96 19.82 -1.69
CA PRO A 249 -22.77 21.02 -1.50
C PRO A 249 -23.89 21.17 -2.55
N GLY A 250 -23.65 20.72 -3.78
CA GLY A 250 -24.66 20.72 -4.84
C GLY A 250 -25.85 19.81 -4.52
N VAL A 251 -25.57 18.58 -4.08
CA VAL A 251 -26.61 17.63 -3.66
C VAL A 251 -27.34 18.14 -2.42
N ALA A 252 -26.61 18.65 -1.43
CA ALA A 252 -27.20 19.23 -0.23
C ALA A 252 -28.20 20.36 -0.53
N ARG A 253 -27.87 21.27 -1.44
CA ARG A 253 -28.77 22.36 -1.86
C ARG A 253 -30.03 21.85 -2.55
N VAL A 254 -29.90 20.88 -3.46
CA VAL A 254 -31.05 20.29 -4.16
C VAL A 254 -32.00 19.59 -3.19
N LEU A 255 -31.44 18.96 -2.15
CA LEU A 255 -32.20 18.29 -1.10
C LEU A 255 -32.59 19.21 0.07
N GLN A 256 -32.23 20.50 -0.01
CA GLN A 256 -32.48 21.52 1.02
C GLN A 256 -32.00 21.10 2.42
N LEU A 257 -30.88 20.37 2.49
CA LEU A 257 -30.32 19.91 3.75
C LEU A 257 -29.70 21.08 4.53
N PRO A 258 -29.85 21.14 5.86
CA PRO A 258 -29.21 22.14 6.72
C PRO A 258 -27.72 21.87 6.98
N VAL A 259 -27.05 21.16 6.07
CA VAL A 259 -25.62 20.82 6.08
C VAL A 259 -25.12 20.76 4.65
N GLU A 260 -23.88 21.16 4.40
CA GLU A 260 -23.29 21.17 3.05
C GLU A 260 -22.45 19.92 2.74
N HIS A 261 -22.02 19.22 3.79
CA HIS A 261 -21.04 18.14 3.73
C HIS A 261 -21.41 17.00 4.68
N GLY A 262 -20.87 15.81 4.42
CA GLY A 262 -21.09 14.62 5.23
C GLY A 262 -20.95 13.31 4.48
N ALA A 263 -21.17 12.21 5.18
CA ALA A 263 -21.32 10.89 4.60
C ALA A 263 -22.80 10.51 4.59
N LEU A 264 -23.42 10.55 3.41
CA LEU A 264 -24.80 10.14 3.21
C LEU A 264 -24.89 8.61 3.23
N VAL A 265 -25.67 8.06 4.16
CA VAL A 265 -25.89 6.61 4.30
C VAL A 265 -26.85 6.15 3.21
N VAL A 266 -26.34 5.43 2.21
CA VAL A 266 -27.15 4.95 1.09
C VAL A 266 -27.75 3.58 1.35
N ARG A 267 -27.05 2.72 2.10
CA ARG A 267 -27.51 1.38 2.43
C ARG A 267 -26.98 0.96 3.80
N VAL A 268 -27.80 0.25 4.56
CA VAL A 268 -27.40 -0.35 5.83
C VAL A 268 -27.55 -1.86 5.69
N ALA A 269 -26.46 -2.59 5.92
CA ALA A 269 -26.48 -4.04 5.81
C ALA A 269 -27.36 -4.66 6.91
N ARG A 270 -28.19 -5.65 6.56
CA ARG A 270 -29.08 -6.30 7.53
C ARG A 270 -28.28 -6.97 8.63
N GLY A 271 -28.68 -6.75 9.89
CA GLY A 271 -27.99 -7.33 11.05
C GLY A 271 -26.60 -6.73 11.29
N SER A 272 -26.24 -5.62 10.64
CA SER A 272 -24.98 -4.94 10.88
C SER A 272 -24.98 -4.13 12.19
N PRO A 273 -23.80 -3.69 12.65
CA PRO A 273 -23.68 -2.70 13.72
C PRO A 273 -24.52 -1.45 13.51
N ALA A 274 -24.44 -0.85 12.31
CA ALA A 274 -25.26 0.29 11.91
C ALA A 274 -26.77 0.01 12.03
N ALA A 275 -27.22 -1.17 11.57
CA ALA A 275 -28.63 -1.56 11.68
C ALA A 275 -29.08 -1.67 13.14
N ARG A 276 -28.27 -2.31 14.00
CA ARG A 276 -28.58 -2.45 15.43
C ARG A 276 -28.60 -1.10 16.15
N ALA A 277 -27.77 -0.16 15.73
CA ALA A 277 -27.76 1.21 16.24
C ALA A 277 -28.87 2.08 15.65
N GLY A 278 -29.66 1.57 14.71
CA GLY A 278 -30.80 2.26 14.13
C GLY A 278 -30.45 3.30 13.08
N LEU A 279 -29.27 3.21 12.44
CA LEU A 279 -28.96 4.03 11.26
C LEU A 279 -29.90 3.65 10.10
N LEU A 280 -30.28 4.65 9.31
CA LEU A 280 -31.18 4.49 8.17
C LEU A 280 -30.44 4.71 6.86
N GLY A 281 -30.60 3.75 5.94
CA GLY A 281 -30.17 3.88 4.55
C GLY A 281 -31.17 4.63 3.70
N GLY A 282 -30.72 5.07 2.53
CA GLY A 282 -31.57 5.72 1.55
C GLY A 282 -32.68 4.82 1.02
N THR A 283 -33.81 5.44 0.70
CA THR A 283 -35.04 4.75 0.27
C THR A 283 -35.44 5.07 -1.15
N ARG A 284 -34.87 6.12 -1.75
CA ARG A 284 -35.27 6.64 -3.06
C ARG A 284 -34.05 6.97 -3.90
N GLN A 285 -34.07 6.55 -5.16
CA GLN A 285 -33.08 6.95 -6.14
C GLN A 285 -33.55 8.21 -6.87
N VAL A 286 -32.68 9.21 -6.97
CA VAL A 286 -32.94 10.45 -7.71
C VAL A 286 -31.76 10.77 -8.62
N VAL A 287 -32.02 11.49 -9.70
CA VAL A 287 -30.99 12.01 -10.61
C VAL A 287 -30.77 13.48 -10.27
N ILE A 288 -29.55 13.83 -9.91
CA ILE A 288 -29.14 15.22 -9.62
C ILE A 288 -27.99 15.55 -10.56
N GLY A 289 -28.26 16.38 -11.58
CA GLY A 289 -27.33 16.64 -12.67
C GLY A 289 -27.08 15.36 -13.49
N ASN A 290 -25.83 14.91 -13.54
CA ASN A 290 -25.39 13.67 -14.20
C ASN A 290 -25.16 12.50 -13.22
N ALA A 291 -25.53 12.65 -11.94
CA ALA A 291 -25.29 11.66 -10.90
C ALA A 291 -26.59 11.00 -10.42
N ILE A 292 -26.53 9.69 -10.20
CA ILE A 292 -27.55 8.93 -9.49
C ILE A 292 -27.22 8.99 -7.99
N VAL A 293 -28.16 9.48 -7.19
CA VAL A 293 -28.02 9.61 -5.73
C VAL A 293 -29.14 8.85 -5.05
N ILE A 294 -28.82 8.05 -4.02
CA ILE A 294 -29.81 7.39 -3.17
C ILE A 294 -30.03 8.26 -1.93
N ILE A 295 -31.24 8.80 -1.78
CA ILE A 295 -31.61 9.77 -0.75
C ILE A 295 -32.59 9.18 0.27
N GLY A 296 -32.78 9.90 1.38
CA GLY A 296 -33.70 9.53 2.46
C GLY A 296 -33.04 8.75 3.61
N GLY A 297 -31.73 8.52 3.52
CA GLY A 297 -30.93 7.97 4.61
C GLY A 297 -30.39 9.05 5.53
N ASP A 298 -29.70 8.61 6.58
CA ASP A 298 -29.00 9.51 7.49
C ASP A 298 -27.79 10.17 6.81
N VAL A 299 -27.46 11.40 7.21
CA VAL A 299 -26.18 12.03 6.88
C VAL A 299 -25.33 12.08 8.14
N VAL A 300 -24.19 11.39 8.13
CA VAL A 300 -23.21 11.47 9.21
C VAL A 300 -22.37 12.74 9.03
N THR A 301 -22.40 13.61 10.03
CA THR A 301 -21.73 14.92 10.00
C THR A 301 -20.51 14.97 10.92
N ALA A 302 -20.44 14.10 11.93
CA ALA A 302 -19.26 13.92 12.77
C ALA A 302 -19.16 12.46 13.27
N ALA A 303 -17.95 12.00 13.53
CA ALA A 303 -17.67 10.73 14.20
C ALA A 303 -16.57 10.93 15.26
N ASP A 304 -16.83 10.51 16.49
CA ASP A 304 -15.95 10.68 17.66
C ASP A 304 -15.42 12.12 17.82
N GLY A 305 -16.30 13.09 17.60
CA GLY A 305 -15.99 14.52 17.68
C GLY A 305 -15.21 15.08 16.49
N GLN A 306 -14.85 14.26 15.50
CA GLN A 306 -14.21 14.71 14.26
C GLN A 306 -15.27 14.96 13.17
N ALA A 307 -15.19 16.12 12.53
CA ALA A 307 -16.08 16.48 11.43
C ALA A 307 -15.91 15.51 10.25
N ILE A 308 -17.03 15.05 9.69
CA ILE A 308 -17.08 14.24 8.48
C ILE A 308 -17.46 15.15 7.32
N THR A 309 -16.52 15.36 6.39
CA THR A 309 -16.78 16.21 5.22
C THR A 309 -17.16 15.41 3.99
N ASN A 310 -16.81 14.13 3.96
CA ASN A 310 -17.05 13.21 2.86
C ASN A 310 -17.13 11.75 3.36
N ALA A 311 -17.51 10.81 2.49
CA ALA A 311 -17.64 9.40 2.87
C ALA A 311 -16.32 8.76 3.33
N GLU A 312 -15.19 9.22 2.80
CA GLU A 312 -13.87 8.66 3.09
C GLU A 312 -13.38 9.04 4.49
N ASP A 313 -13.71 10.23 4.98
CA ASP A 313 -13.43 10.62 6.36
C ASP A 313 -14.03 9.63 7.36
N LEU A 314 -15.30 9.23 7.15
CA LEU A 314 -15.97 8.26 8.01
C LEU A 314 -15.33 6.88 7.88
N ARG A 315 -15.03 6.45 6.65
CA ARG A 315 -14.40 5.14 6.38
C ARG A 315 -13.05 5.02 7.07
N ARG A 316 -12.20 6.05 6.96
CA ARG A 316 -10.91 6.14 7.66
C ARG A 316 -11.07 6.09 9.17
N LEU A 317 -12.05 6.79 9.75
CA LEU A 317 -12.27 6.77 11.19
C LEU A 317 -12.73 5.39 11.68
N VAL A 318 -13.60 4.71 10.92
CA VAL A 318 -13.97 3.32 11.23
C VAL A 318 -12.72 2.42 11.19
N ARG A 319 -11.84 2.57 10.20
CA ARG A 319 -10.60 1.77 10.09
C ARG A 319 -9.57 2.00 11.21
N LYS A 320 -9.66 3.10 11.96
CA LYS A 320 -8.80 3.35 13.13
C LYS A 320 -9.23 2.59 14.38
N HIS A 321 -10.41 1.98 14.36
CA HIS A 321 -10.97 1.23 15.47
C HIS A 321 -10.72 -0.28 15.31
N GLN A 322 -10.91 -0.99 16.43
CA GLN A 322 -10.98 -2.44 16.50
C GLN A 322 -12.44 -2.91 16.54
N PRO A 323 -12.74 -4.14 16.10
CA PRO A 323 -14.04 -4.74 16.36
C PRO A 323 -14.38 -4.73 17.85
N GLY A 324 -15.61 -4.34 18.18
CA GLY A 324 -16.07 -4.22 19.55
C GLY A 324 -15.96 -2.81 20.14
N ASP A 325 -15.17 -1.94 19.54
CA ASP A 325 -15.10 -0.52 19.94
C ASP A 325 -16.44 0.18 19.75
N ARG A 326 -16.65 1.25 20.52
CA ARG A 326 -17.83 2.11 20.40
C ARG A 326 -17.45 3.42 19.72
N MET A 327 -18.16 3.73 18.64
CA MET A 327 -18.03 4.98 17.90
C MET A 327 -19.29 5.82 18.06
N LYS A 328 -19.13 7.12 18.33
CA LYS A 328 -20.23 8.08 18.42
C LYS A 328 -20.39 8.81 17.10
N LEU A 329 -21.56 8.71 16.49
CA LEU A 329 -21.89 9.37 15.23
C LEU A 329 -22.88 10.50 15.47
N GLU A 330 -22.57 11.69 14.97
CA GLU A 330 -23.57 12.75 14.83
C GLU A 330 -24.26 12.60 13.49
N VAL A 331 -25.58 12.45 13.51
CA VAL A 331 -26.39 12.18 12.34
C VAL A 331 -27.48 13.22 12.17
N LEU A 332 -27.66 13.65 10.92
CA LEU A 332 -28.81 14.40 10.47
C LEU A 332 -29.78 13.42 9.79
N ARG A 333 -31.00 13.34 10.32
CA ARG A 333 -32.07 12.48 9.82
C ARG A 333 -33.24 13.31 9.32
N THR A 334 -33.77 12.96 8.15
CA THR A 334 -35.04 13.49 7.66
C THR A 334 -36.18 12.56 8.06
N ASN A 335 -37.20 13.07 8.74
CA ASN A 335 -38.39 12.29 9.08
C ASN A 335 -39.37 12.18 7.89
N ARG A 336 -40.47 11.43 8.06
CA ARG A 336 -41.46 11.24 6.99
C ARG A 336 -42.20 12.52 6.60
N GLN A 337 -42.20 13.51 7.49
CA GLN A 337 -42.79 14.84 7.29
C GLN A 337 -41.82 15.81 6.61
N GLY A 338 -40.58 15.38 6.32
CA GLY A 338 -39.55 16.22 5.70
C GLY A 338 -38.77 17.10 6.69
N GLU A 339 -39.00 16.96 8.00
CA GLU A 339 -38.28 17.72 9.02
C GLU A 339 -36.93 17.09 9.32
N PHE A 340 -35.95 17.94 9.58
CA PHE A 340 -34.60 17.52 9.92
C PHE A 340 -34.41 17.43 11.43
N LYS A 341 -33.87 16.30 11.89
CA LYS A 341 -33.50 16.08 13.29
C LYS A 341 -32.01 15.71 13.37
N ARG A 342 -31.27 16.43 14.22
CA ARG A 342 -29.92 16.04 14.62
C ARG A 342 -29.99 15.10 15.83
N SER A 343 -29.17 14.07 15.83
CA SER A 343 -29.05 13.15 16.96
C SER A 343 -27.66 12.53 17.02
N THR A 344 -27.27 12.07 18.20
CA THR A 344 -26.08 11.25 18.37
C THR A 344 -26.48 9.78 18.44
N VAL A 345 -25.81 8.95 17.65
CA VAL A 345 -25.99 7.49 17.61
C VAL A 345 -24.68 6.85 18.04
N GLU A 346 -24.72 6.04 19.10
CA GLU A 346 -23.57 5.23 19.50
C GLU A 346 -23.64 3.86 18.83
N VAL A 347 -22.56 3.48 18.15
CA VAL A 347 -22.47 2.21 17.42
C VAL A 347 -21.34 1.37 18.00
N LYS A 348 -21.65 0.15 18.43
CA LYS A 348 -20.63 -0.86 18.74
C LYS A 348 -20.19 -1.53 17.43
N LEU A 349 -18.99 -1.22 16.95
CA LEU A 349 -18.44 -1.72 15.70
C LEU A 349 -18.30 -3.25 15.74
N GLY A 350 -18.53 -3.88 14.60
CA GLY A 350 -18.38 -5.32 14.40
C GLY A 350 -17.06 -5.65 13.72
N GLU A 351 -16.86 -6.92 13.43
CA GLU A 351 -15.81 -7.37 12.51
C GLU A 351 -16.35 -7.35 11.07
N LEU A 352 -15.51 -6.91 10.13
CA LEU A 352 -15.84 -6.90 8.71
C LEU A 352 -16.08 -8.34 8.24
N PRO A 353 -17.28 -8.67 7.70
CA PRO A 353 -17.52 -9.98 7.14
C PRO A 353 -16.54 -10.27 5.99
N ARG A 354 -16.12 -11.53 5.90
CA ARG A 354 -15.22 -12.02 4.86
C ARG A 354 -15.92 -12.18 3.51
#